data_AF-A0A3P6FWY5-F1
#
_entry.id   AF-A0A3P6FWY5-F1
#
_cell.length_a   1.000
_cell.length_b   1.000
_cell.length_c   1.000
_cell.angle_alpha   90.00
_cell.angle_beta   90.00
_cell.angle_gamma   90.00
#
_symmetry.space_group_name_H-M   'P 1'
#
loop_
_entity.id
_entity.type
_entity.pdbx_description
1 polymer ?
#
loop_
_entity_poly.entity_id
_entity_poly.type
_entity_poly.pdbx_seq_one_letter_code
_entity_poly.pdbx_strand_id
1 'polypeptide(L)'
;MGRISIVVSDLVLSFMWIWAGVLVNILVHGVLGFSRKDTTGEIVGYIFSVISMFVFAFLQKLTKGGHYNPVAALASGVSGGFGSFIFTVMVRVIGSVLAV
;
A
#
# COMPACT_ATOMS: atom_id res chain seq x y z
N MET A 1 3.55 -17.39 -9.91
CA MET A 1 2.40 -16.67 -10.51
C MET A 1 2.81 -16.14 -11.88
N GLY A 2 1.86 -15.97 -12.80
CA GLY A 2 2.13 -15.28 -14.07
C GLY A 2 2.38 -13.78 -13.84
N ARG A 3 3.16 -13.14 -14.72
CA ARG A 3 3.51 -11.70 -14.64
C ARG A 3 2.29 -10.78 -14.62
N ILE A 4 1.16 -11.18 -15.20
CA ILE A 4 -0.08 -10.39 -15.18
C ILE A 4 -0.73 -10.43 -13.80
N SER A 5 -0.80 -11.62 -13.18
CA SER A 5 -1.43 -11.79 -11.86
C SER A 5 -0.73 -11.00 -10.75
N ILE A 6 0.59 -10.84 -10.81
CA ILE A 6 1.34 -10.04 -9.83
C ILE A 6 1.08 -8.54 -10.02
N VAL A 7 0.99 -8.07 -11.27
CA VAL A 7 0.68 -6.66 -11.58
C VAL A 7 -0.75 -6.30 -11.16
N VAL A 8 -1.72 -7.19 -11.40
CA VAL A 8 -3.10 -7.01 -10.89
C VAL A 8 -3.13 -6.98 -9.37
N SER A 9 -2.33 -7.82 -8.71
CA SER A 9 -2.22 -7.82 -7.25
C SER A 9 -1.60 -6.51 -6.74
N ASP A 10 -0.56 -5.99 -7.42
CA ASP A 10 0.04 -4.68 -7.11
C ASP A 10 -0.99 -3.56 -7.25
N LEU A 11 -1.75 -3.53 -8.35
CA LEU A 11 -2.78 -2.52 -8.60
C LEU A 11 -3.84 -2.51 -7.50
N VAL A 12 -4.43 -3.68 -7.19
CA VAL A 12 -5.49 -3.79 -6.19
C VAL A 12 -4.98 -3.42 -4.81
N LEU A 13 -3.79 -3.90 -4.43
CA LEU A 13 -3.22 -3.61 -3.12
C LEU A 13 -2.80 -2.13 -2.99
N SER A 14 -2.25 -1.52 -4.03
CA SER A 14 -1.92 -0.08 -4.04
C SER A 14 -3.18 0.77 -3.95
N PHE A 15 -4.23 0.45 -4.71
CA PHE A 15 -5.53 1.13 -4.62
C PHE A 15 -6.10 1.05 -3.20
N MET A 16 -6.17 -0.15 -2.63
CA MET A 16 -6.66 -0.34 -1.26
C MET A 16 -5.84 0.46 -0.24
N TRP A 17 -4.51 0.52 -0.41
CA TRP A 17 -3.62 1.24 0.51
C TRP A 17 -3.86 2.75 0.51
N ILE A 18 -4.05 3.34 -0.66
CA ILE A 18 -4.36 4.77 -0.80
C ILE A 18 -5.70 5.08 -0.13
N TRP A 19 -6.72 4.25 -0.39
CA TRP A 19 -8.05 4.42 0.21
C TRP A 19 -8.06 4.17 1.72
N ALA A 20 -7.21 3.29 2.24
CA ALA A 20 -7.11 3.04 3.68
C ALA A 20 -6.77 4.33 4.44
N GLY A 21 -5.86 5.17 3.93
CA GLY A 21 -5.54 6.46 4.57
C GLY A 21 -6.75 7.41 4.64
N VAL A 22 -7.54 7.47 3.56
CA VAL A 22 -8.77 8.26 3.52
C VAL A 22 -9.81 7.73 4.51
N LEU A 23 -10.03 6.40 4.52
CA LEU A 23 -10.96 5.74 5.43
C LEU A 23 -10.58 5.94 6.90
N VAL A 24 -9.29 5.83 7.22
CA VAL A 24 -8.78 6.12 8.57
C VAL A 24 -9.05 7.57 8.95
N ASN A 25 -8.84 8.53 8.04
CA ASN A 25 -9.13 9.94 8.32
C ASN A 25 -10.62 10.20 8.57
N ILE A 26 -11.50 9.58 7.78
CA ILE A 26 -12.96 9.63 7.97
C ILE A 26 -13.36 8.98 9.30
N LEU A 27 -12.77 7.84 9.65
CA LEU A 27 -13.04 7.14 10.90
C LEU A 27 -12.65 8.00 12.10
N VAL A 28 -11.42 8.53 12.12
CA VAL A 28 -10.90 9.29 13.28
C VAL A 28 -11.60 10.64 13.44
N HIS A 29 -11.75 11.42 12.37
CA HIS A 29 -12.24 12.78 12.48
C HIS A 29 -13.74 12.93 12.20
N GLY A 30 -14.32 12.02 11.40
CA GLY A 30 -15.73 12.04 11.06
C GLY A 30 -16.57 11.20 12.02
N VAL A 31 -16.20 9.93 12.21
CA VAL A 31 -17.00 8.97 13.00
C VAL A 31 -16.71 9.08 14.50
N LEU A 32 -15.43 9.04 14.89
CA LEU A 32 -14.99 9.16 16.28
C LEU A 32 -15.00 10.61 16.78
N GLY A 33 -15.08 11.58 15.86
CA GLY A 33 -15.25 13.00 16.17
C GLY A 33 -14.03 13.69 16.77
N PHE A 34 -12.83 13.09 16.66
CA PHE A 34 -11.62 13.76 17.11
C PHE A 34 -11.32 14.99 16.25
N SER A 35 -10.90 16.09 16.88
CA SER A 35 -10.51 17.29 16.15
C SER A 35 -9.19 17.07 15.40
N ARG A 36 -9.10 17.57 14.17
CA ARG A 36 -7.86 17.53 13.37
C ARG A 36 -6.70 18.34 13.96
N LYS A 37 -6.98 19.20 14.93
CA LYS A 37 -5.98 20.06 15.60
C LYS A 37 -5.61 19.54 16.99
N ASP A 38 -6.24 18.44 17.41
CA ASP A 38 -6.04 17.86 18.73
C ASP A 38 -5.08 16.67 18.64
N THR A 39 -4.11 16.65 19.56
CA THR A 39 -3.06 15.64 19.64
C THR A 39 -3.65 14.23 19.78
N THR A 40 -4.79 14.08 20.45
CA THR A 40 -5.45 12.78 20.60
C THR A 40 -5.93 12.22 19.26
N GLY A 41 -6.47 13.06 18.37
CA GLY A 41 -6.89 12.65 17.03
C GLY A 41 -5.72 12.16 16.19
N GLU A 42 -4.58 12.85 16.27
CA GLU A 42 -3.36 12.43 15.58
C GLU A 42 -2.85 11.07 16.09
N ILE A 43 -2.77 10.88 17.42
CA ILE A 43 -2.32 9.62 18.01
C ILE A 43 -3.20 8.45 17.56
N VAL A 44 -4.53 8.61 17.61
CA VAL A 44 -5.47 7.58 17.16
C VAL A 44 -5.33 7.30 15.67
N GLY A 45 -5.15 8.34 14.84
CA GLY A 45 -4.88 8.21 13.41
C GLY A 45 -3.59 7.43 13.11
N TYR A 46 -2.52 7.68 13.86
CA TYR A 46 -1.27 6.93 13.74
C TYR A 46 -1.43 5.47 14.15
N ILE A 47 -2.17 5.17 15.23
CA ILE A 47 -2.45 3.79 15.64
C ILE A 47 -3.16 3.02 14.52
N PHE A 48 -4.22 3.60 13.93
CA PHE A 48 -4.92 2.95 12.81
C PHE A 48 -4.05 2.82 11.55
N SER A 49 -3.15 3.77 11.31
CA SER A 49 -2.20 3.69 10.20
C SER A 49 -1.20 2.54 10.41
N VAL A 50 -0.68 2.35 11.62
CA VAL A 50 0.20 1.23 11.98
C VAL A 50 -0.53 -0.10 11.83
N ILE A 51 -1.76 -0.22 12.35
CA ILE A 51 -2.59 -1.42 12.16
C ILE A 51 -2.78 -1.73 10.68
N SER A 52 -3.05 -0.70 9.87
CA SER A 52 -3.18 -0.83 8.42
C SER A 52 -1.90 -1.40 7.80
N MET A 53 -0.71 -0.93 8.18
CA MET A 53 0.56 -1.49 7.69
C MET A 53 0.66 -3.01 7.93
N PHE A 54 0.27 -3.49 9.10
CA PHE A 54 0.28 -4.94 9.40
C PHE A 54 -0.74 -5.72 8.57
N VAL A 55 -1.95 -5.19 8.40
CA VAL A 55 -2.99 -5.80 7.54
C VAL A 55 -2.48 -5.92 6.11
N PHE A 56 -1.88 -4.86 5.57
CA PHE A 56 -1.36 -4.87 4.21
C PHE A 56 -0.14 -5.78 4.05
N ALA A 57 0.76 -5.87 5.04
CA ALA A 57 1.83 -6.85 5.05
C ALA A 57 1.29 -8.30 5.01
N PHE A 58 0.19 -8.57 5.73
CA PHE A 58 -0.49 -9.86 5.65
C PHE A 58 -1.11 -10.12 4.25
N LEU A 59 -1.76 -9.11 3.65
CA LEU A 59 -2.31 -9.21 2.29
C LEU A 59 -1.23 -9.43 1.22
N GLN A 60 -0.04 -8.84 1.36
CA GLN A 60 1.10 -9.13 0.48
C GLN A 60 1.50 -10.61 0.54
N LYS A 61 1.49 -11.22 1.74
CA LYS A 61 1.77 -12.65 1.91
C LYS A 61 0.70 -13.51 1.24
N LEU A 62 -0.58 -13.14 1.37
CA LEU A 62 -1.70 -13.84 0.73
C LEU A 62 -1.64 -13.77 -0.81
N THR A 63 -1.25 -12.62 -1.36
CA THR A 63 -1.10 -12.41 -2.81
C THR A 63 0.20 -12.99 -3.38
N LYS A 64 1.03 -13.65 -2.56
CA LYS A 64 2.27 -14.33 -2.97
C LYS A 64 3.23 -13.42 -3.77
N GLY A 65 3.35 -12.15 -3.37
CA GLY A 65 4.33 -11.21 -3.94
C GLY A 65 3.76 -9.91 -4.50
N GLY A 66 2.46 -9.64 -4.34
CA GLY A 66 1.89 -8.32 -4.62
C GLY A 66 2.44 -7.25 -3.68
N HIS A 67 2.60 -6.03 -4.17
CA HIS A 67 3.09 -4.89 -3.41
C HIS A 67 2.12 -3.72 -3.47
N TYR A 68 1.68 -3.25 -2.30
CA TYR A 68 0.86 -2.05 -2.18
C TYR A 68 1.70 -0.75 -2.27
N ASN A 69 2.99 -0.84 -1.96
CA ASN A 69 3.90 0.31 -1.89
C ASN A 69 4.91 0.25 -3.06
N PRO A 70 5.00 1.29 -3.90
CA PRO A 70 5.96 1.37 -5.00
C PRO A 70 7.42 1.17 -4.56
N VAL A 71 7.80 1.65 -3.37
CA VAL A 71 9.15 1.47 -2.82
C VAL A 71 9.42 0.00 -2.48
N ALA A 72 8.43 -0.71 -1.95
CA ALA A 72 8.53 -2.14 -1.67
C ALA A 72 8.63 -2.96 -2.97
N ALA A 73 7.91 -2.55 -4.01
CA ALA A 73 8.05 -3.13 -5.34
C ALA A 73 9.46 -2.91 -5.90
N LEU A 74 9.97 -1.68 -5.85
CA LEU A 74 11.31 -1.34 -6.34
C LEU A 74 12.41 -2.16 -5.65
N ALA A 75 12.34 -2.28 -4.32
CA ALA A 75 13.30 -3.05 -3.54
C ALA A 75 13.37 -4.52 -3.98
N SER A 76 12.23 -5.16 -4.29
CA SER A 76 12.22 -6.54 -4.77
C SER A 76 12.79 -6.69 -6.19
N GLY A 77 12.61 -5.66 -7.04
CA GLY A 77 13.23 -5.61 -8.38
C GLY A 77 14.75 -5.51 -8.33
N VAL A 78 15.30 -4.68 -7.43
CA VAL A 78 16.77 -4.52 -7.27
C VAL A 78 17.43 -5.81 -6.83
N SER A 79 16.80 -6.57 -5.92
CA SER A 79 17.33 -7.87 -5.46
C SER A 79 17.25 -9.01 -6.48
N GLY A 80 16.47 -8.87 -7.55
CA GLY A 80 16.14 -9.95 -8.50
C GLY A 80 16.95 -9.97 -9.81
N GLY A 81 17.93 -9.08 -9.97
CA GLY A 81 18.73 -8.94 -11.20
C GLY A 81 18.12 -8.01 -12.26
N PHE A 82 18.88 -7.72 -13.32
CA PHE A 82 18.57 -6.61 -14.26
C PHE A 82 17.22 -6.74 -14.99
N GLY A 83 16.85 -7.95 -15.44
CA GLY A 83 15.55 -8.18 -16.09
C GLY A 83 14.36 -8.02 -15.14
N SER A 84 14.53 -8.42 -13.87
CA SER A 84 13.54 -8.21 -12.80
C SER A 84 13.43 -6.72 -12.46
N PHE A 85 14.56 -6.03 -12.40
CA PHE A 85 14.61 -4.59 -12.16
C PHE A 85 13.83 -3.78 -13.21
N ILE A 86 14.08 -4.00 -14.50
CA ILE A 86 13.36 -3.28 -15.57
C ILE A 86 11.86 -3.59 -15.53
N PHE A 87 11.48 -4.86 -15.33
CA PHE A 87 10.07 -5.24 -15.19
C PHE A 87 9.40 -4.56 -13.98
N THR A 88 10.10 -4.51 -12.84
CA THR A 88 9.60 -3.85 -11.64
C THR A 88 9.43 -2.34 -11.82
N VAL A 89 10.44 -1.64 -12.36
CA VAL A 89 10.39 -0.19 -12.54
C VAL A 89 9.35 0.21 -13.58
N MET A 90 9.34 -0.44 -14.75
CA MET A 90 8.52 0.00 -15.87
C MET A 90 7.07 -0.49 -15.78
N VAL A 91 6.82 -1.62 -15.11
CA VAL A 91 5.48 -2.22 -15.10
C VAL A 91 4.84 -2.14 -13.72
N ARG A 92 5.55 -2.59 -12.67
CA ARG A 92 4.97 -2.67 -11.32
C ARG A 92 4.84 -1.30 -10.68
N VAL A 93 5.90 -0.49 -10.66
CA VAL A 93 5.88 0.85 -10.07
C VAL A 93 4.93 1.78 -10.81
N ILE A 94 4.97 1.83 -12.15
CA ILE A 94 4.04 2.66 -12.94
C ILE A 94 2.59 2.19 -12.72
N GLY A 95 2.33 0.88 -12.71
CA GLY A 95 1.01 0.33 -12.41
C GLY A 95 0.50 0.70 -11.02
N SER A 96 1.35 0.65 -10.00
CA SER A 96 1.01 1.07 -8.63
C SER A 96 0.70 2.56 -8.51
N VAL A 97 1.37 3.42 -9.30
CA VAL A 97 1.16 4.87 -9.32
C VAL A 97 -0.13 5.24 -10.06
N LEU A 98 -0.48 4.51 -11.13
CA LEU A 98 -1.74 4.68 -11.85
C LEU A 98 -2.98 4.19 -11.08
N ALA A 99 -2.78 3.49 -9.96
CA ALA A 99 -3.86 3.10 -9.05
C ALA A 99 -4.39 4.29 -8.21
N VAL A 100 -3.77 5.47 -8.32
CA VAL A 100 -4.21 6.75 -7.75
C VAL A 100 -5.30 7.37 -8.61
#